data_AF-A0A524HJG3-F1
#
_entry.id   AF-A0A524HJG3-F1
#
_cell.length_a   1.000
_cell.length_b   1.000
_cell.length_c   1.000
_cell.angle_alpha   90.00
_cell.angle_beta   90.00
_cell.angle_gamma   90.00
#
_symmetry.space_group_name_H-M   'P 1'
#
loop_
_entity.id
_entity.type
_entity.pdbx_description
1 polymer ?
#
loop_
_entity_poly.entity_id
_entity_poly.type
_entity_poly.pdbx_seq_one_letter_code
_entity_poly.pdbx_strand_id
1 'polypeptide(L)'
;MGARGNLLETDIQGTKLLVEAAQESGVERFFYLSHLGADRASAYPIMTAKAIAEDHIQKSSLDYTILRTGIVYGPNDRFTTSLARLIQAIPLVFPLPGQGDTLLQPLWIEDLANILLWSLDNDKT
;
A
#
# COMPACT_ATOMS: atom_id res chain seq x y z
N MET A 1 3.21 -8.78 0.04
CA MET A 1 4.01 -8.99 1.27
C MET A 1 3.34 -10.02 2.18
N GLY A 2 4.11 -10.89 2.82
CA GLY A 2 3.59 -12.00 3.65
C GLY A 2 4.06 -11.88 5.11
N ALA A 3 3.52 -12.72 5.98
CA ALA A 3 3.73 -12.74 7.45
C ALA A 3 5.19 -12.89 7.94
N ARG A 4 6.18 -12.88 7.03
CA ARG A 4 7.62 -13.02 7.30
C ARG A 4 8.47 -11.89 6.71
N GLY A 5 7.86 -10.83 6.15
CA GLY A 5 8.60 -9.70 5.59
C GLY A 5 9.12 -8.76 6.68
N ASN A 6 10.41 -8.43 6.65
CA ASN A 6 10.99 -7.40 7.50
C ASN A 6 10.62 -6.02 6.92
N LEU A 7 9.54 -5.42 7.42
CA LEU A 7 8.99 -4.13 6.94
C LEU A 7 10.03 -3.00 7.02
N LEU A 8 10.95 -3.04 7.99
CA LEU A 8 12.01 -2.04 8.12
C LEU A 8 13.03 -2.15 6.98
N GLU A 9 13.35 -3.36 6.56
CA GLU A 9 14.35 -3.62 5.54
C GLU A 9 13.77 -3.51 4.12
N THR A 10 12.57 -4.04 3.92
CA THR A 10 11.97 -4.12 2.57
C THR A 10 11.24 -2.84 2.19
N ASP A 11 10.36 -2.30 3.05
CA ASP A 11 9.59 -1.11 2.71
C ASP A 11 10.43 0.16 2.92
N ILE A 12 11.06 0.32 4.09
CA ILE A 12 11.75 1.58 4.40
C ILE A 12 13.09 1.67 3.67
N GLN A 13 14.00 0.72 3.88
CA GLN A 13 15.31 0.79 3.22
C GLN A 13 15.23 0.52 1.72
N GLY A 14 14.38 -0.43 1.29
CA GLY A 14 14.13 -0.64 -0.13
C GLY A 14 13.64 0.62 -0.84
N THR A 15 12.64 1.32 -0.29
CA THR A 15 12.15 2.57 -0.90
C THR A 15 13.22 3.65 -0.91
N LYS A 16 14.00 3.79 0.18
CA LYS A 16 15.10 4.75 0.24
C LYS A 16 16.12 4.54 -0.88
N LEU A 17 16.60 3.31 -1.04
CA LEU A 17 17.57 2.99 -2.09
C LEU A 17 17.00 3.20 -3.49
N LEU A 18 15.71 2.92 -3.70
CA LEU A 18 15.04 3.16 -4.98
C LEU A 18 14.92 4.64 -5.30
N VAL A 19 14.62 5.48 -4.31
CA VAL A 19 14.56 6.95 -4.47
C VAL A 19 15.94 7.50 -4.79
N GLU A 20 16.98 7.10 -4.05
CA GLU A 20 18.36 7.52 -4.29
C GLU A 20 18.82 7.11 -5.71
N ALA A 21 18.60 5.85 -6.09
CA ALA A 21 18.94 5.35 -7.42
C ALA A 21 18.16 6.06 -8.55
N ALA A 22 16.89 6.40 -8.31
CA ALA A 22 16.07 7.15 -9.26
C ALA A 22 16.59 8.58 -9.45
N GLN A 23 17.02 9.25 -8.38
CA GLN A 23 17.66 10.56 -8.45
C GLN A 23 18.97 10.50 -9.26
N GLU A 24 19.82 9.52 -8.97
CA GLU A 24 21.09 9.33 -9.69
C GLU A 24 20.91 9.00 -11.16
N SER A 25 19.82 8.31 -11.51
CA SER A 25 19.49 7.92 -12.89
C SER A 25 18.78 9.01 -13.68
N GLY A 26 18.45 10.15 -13.05
CA GLY A 26 17.73 11.24 -13.70
C GLY A 26 16.26 10.90 -14.00
N VAL A 27 15.62 10.05 -13.17
CA VAL A 27 14.18 9.80 -13.27
C VAL A 27 13.41 11.10 -13.03
N GLU A 28 12.45 11.40 -13.90
CA GLU A 28 11.68 12.64 -13.79
C GLU A 28 10.60 12.54 -12.70
N ARG A 29 9.88 11.41 -12.63
CA ARG A 29 8.78 11.20 -11.69
C ARG A 29 8.80 9.84 -11.00
N PHE A 30 8.60 9.82 -9.69
CA PHE A 30 8.55 8.62 -8.87
C PHE A 30 7.13 8.30 -8.40
N PHE A 31 6.62 7.12 -8.77
CA PHE A 31 5.30 6.63 -8.32
C PHE A 31 5.43 5.71 -7.12
N TYR A 32 4.63 5.97 -6.10
CA TYR A 32 4.60 5.14 -4.90
C TYR A 32 3.18 4.77 -4.49
N LEU A 33 2.93 3.46 -4.38
CA LEU A 33 1.66 2.92 -3.93
C LEU A 33 1.68 2.71 -2.41
N SER A 34 0.97 3.58 -1.71
CA SER A 34 0.83 3.56 -0.26
C SER A 34 -0.55 3.06 0.16
N HIS A 35 -0.95 3.33 1.41
CA HIS A 35 -2.21 2.87 1.97
C HIS A 35 -2.93 3.99 2.73
N LEU A 36 -4.27 3.95 2.73
CA LEU A 36 -5.07 4.80 3.60
C LEU A 36 -4.74 4.50 5.06
N GLY A 37 -4.49 5.55 5.85
CA GLY A 37 -4.05 5.39 7.24
C GLY A 37 -2.55 5.14 7.41
N ALA A 38 -1.74 5.32 6.36
CA ALA A 38 -0.29 5.47 6.50
C ALA A 38 0.01 6.66 7.43
N ASP A 39 0.39 6.33 8.67
CA ASP A 39 0.69 7.28 9.72
C ASP A 39 1.90 6.77 10.53
N ARG A 40 2.84 7.67 10.83
CA ARG A 40 4.00 7.38 11.67
C ARG A 40 3.62 6.95 13.08
N ALA A 41 2.51 7.47 13.60
CA ALA A 41 1.98 7.15 14.92
C ALA A 41 1.04 5.92 14.91
N SER A 42 0.91 5.22 13.78
CA SER A 42 0.03 4.06 13.70
C SER A 42 0.47 2.93 14.65
N ALA A 43 -0.51 2.28 15.27
CA ALA A 43 -0.28 1.05 16.03
C ALA A 43 0.10 -0.15 15.13
N TYR A 44 -0.08 -0.01 13.80
CA TYR A 44 0.25 -1.04 12.82
C TYR A 44 1.61 -0.76 12.16
N PRO A 45 2.64 -1.60 12.37
CA PRO A 45 3.99 -1.33 11.87
C PRO A 45 4.08 -1.11 10.35
N ILE A 46 3.21 -1.76 9.58
CA ILE A 46 3.14 -1.59 8.12
C ILE A 46 2.68 -0.18 7.72
N MET A 47 1.79 0.44 8.49
CA MET A 47 1.32 1.81 8.24
C MET A 47 2.41 2.83 8.60
N THR A 48 3.11 2.59 9.72
CA THR A 48 4.30 3.37 10.10
C THR A 48 5.38 3.29 9.03
N ALA A 49 5.69 2.10 8.52
CA ALA A 49 6.69 1.89 7.47
C ALA A 49 6.31 2.66 6.19
N LYS A 50 5.03 2.58 5.76
CA LYS A 50 4.53 3.33 4.61
C LYS A 50 4.65 4.84 4.80
N ALA A 51 4.30 5.35 5.98
CA ALA A 51 4.43 6.79 6.26
C ALA A 51 5.88 7.27 6.28
N ILE A 52 6.82 6.44 6.74
CA ILE A 52 8.26 6.75 6.69
C ILE A 52 8.75 6.76 5.23
N ALA A 53 8.34 5.78 4.42
CA ALA A 53 8.68 5.73 3.00
C ALA A 53 8.12 6.94 2.22
N GLU A 54 6.87 7.31 2.47
CA GLU A 54 6.26 8.51 1.88
C GLU A 54 7.04 9.79 2.22
N ASP A 55 7.40 9.99 3.49
CA ASP A 55 8.16 11.18 3.89
C ASP A 55 9.55 11.22 3.25
N HIS A 56 10.17 10.05 3.01
CA HIS A 56 11.45 10.00 2.32
C HIS A 56 11.31 10.43 0.84
N ILE A 57 10.28 9.94 0.15
CA ILE A 57 9.97 10.37 -1.23
C ILE A 57 9.67 11.87 -1.28
N GLN A 58 8.84 12.37 -0.35
CA GLN A 58 8.47 13.78 -0.27
C GLN A 58 9.65 14.73 -0.01
N LYS A 59 10.71 14.23 0.64
CA LYS A 59 11.94 14.98 0.91
C LYS A 59 12.98 14.84 -0.20
N SER A 60 12.74 13.98 -1.19
CA SER A 60 13.61 13.84 -2.34
C SER A 60 13.47 15.03 -3.30
N SER A 61 14.35 15.12 -4.28
CA SER A 61 14.26 16.11 -5.35
C SER A 61 13.46 15.65 -6.56
N LEU A 62 12.86 14.45 -6.51
CA LEU A 62 12.07 13.89 -7.60
C LEU A 62 10.67 14.52 -7.58
N ASP A 63 10.08 14.73 -8.77
CA ASP A 63 8.62 14.82 -8.81
C ASP A 63 8.06 13.47 -8.38
N TYR A 64 6.92 13.47 -7.68
CA TYR A 64 6.36 12.22 -7.15
C TYR A 64 4.85 12.20 -7.16
N THR A 65 4.32 11.00 -7.26
CA THR A 65 2.89 10.71 -7.12
C THR A 65 2.72 9.61 -6.08
N ILE A 66 2.11 9.94 -4.95
CA ILE A 66 1.82 8.99 -3.87
C ILE A 66 0.33 8.65 -3.91
N LEU A 67 0.01 7.41 -4.28
CA LEU A 67 -1.35 6.89 -4.31
C LEU A 67 -1.65 6.15 -3.01
N ARG A 68 -2.47 6.73 -2.14
CA ARG A 68 -2.95 6.08 -0.92
C ARG A 68 -4.27 5.37 -1.20
N THR A 69 -4.23 4.04 -1.28
CA THR A 69 -5.42 3.23 -1.56
C THR A 69 -5.94 2.52 -0.31
N GLY A 70 -7.22 2.15 -0.32
CA GLY A 70 -7.76 1.19 0.64
C GLY A 70 -7.31 -0.24 0.33
N ILE A 71 -8.10 -1.20 0.80
CA ILE A 71 -7.84 -2.62 0.54
C ILE A 71 -8.14 -2.90 -0.93
N VAL A 72 -7.15 -3.41 -1.66
CA VAL A 72 -7.35 -3.78 -3.07
C VAL A 72 -7.87 -5.21 -3.14
N TYR A 73 -8.96 -5.45 -3.86
CA TYR A 73 -9.53 -6.77 -4.08
C TYR A 73 -9.60 -7.13 -5.57
N GLY A 74 -9.58 -8.42 -5.86
CA GLY A 74 -9.47 -8.95 -7.21
C GLY A 74 -9.22 -10.46 -7.22
N PRO A 75 -9.15 -11.07 -8.41
CA PRO A 75 -8.76 -12.47 -8.53
C PRO A 75 -7.40 -12.71 -7.85
N ASN A 76 -7.34 -13.69 -6.94
CA ASN A 76 -6.15 -14.06 -6.16
C ASN A 76 -5.63 -12.98 -5.19
N ASP A 77 -6.47 -12.05 -4.76
CA ASP A 77 -6.07 -11.09 -3.73
C ASP A 77 -5.77 -11.78 -2.38
N ARG A 78 -5.00 -11.14 -1.51
CA ARG A 78 -4.60 -11.75 -0.23
C ARG A 78 -5.57 -11.49 0.92
N PHE A 79 -6.52 -10.57 0.76
CA PHE A 79 -7.48 -10.21 1.79
C PHE A 79 -8.78 -11.00 1.65
N THR A 80 -9.56 -10.76 0.59
CA THR A 80 -10.86 -11.39 0.36
C THR A 80 -10.74 -12.90 0.11
N THR A 81 -9.73 -13.34 -0.65
CA THR A 81 -9.51 -14.79 -0.88
C THR A 81 -9.12 -15.52 0.41
N SER A 82 -8.35 -14.88 1.29
CA SER A 82 -7.98 -15.48 2.58
C SER A 82 -9.16 -15.49 3.55
N LEU A 83 -9.95 -14.40 3.57
CA LEU A 83 -11.16 -14.29 4.35
C LEU A 83 -12.21 -15.33 3.91
N ALA A 84 -12.44 -15.48 2.62
CA ALA A 84 -13.36 -16.48 2.07
C ALA A 84 -12.93 -17.90 2.43
N ARG A 85 -11.62 -18.22 2.34
CA ARG A 85 -11.10 -19.52 2.79
C ARG A 85 -11.30 -19.75 4.28
N LEU A 86 -11.13 -18.72 5.12
CA LEU A 86 -11.36 -18.82 6.56
C LEU A 86 -12.83 -19.06 6.90
N ILE A 87 -13.75 -18.35 6.23
CA ILE A 87 -15.19 -18.54 6.37
C ILE A 87 -15.59 -19.97 5.95
N GLN A 88 -15.07 -20.45 4.82
CA GLN A 88 -15.34 -21.82 4.36
C GLN A 88 -14.80 -22.88 5.33
N ALA A 89 -13.68 -22.62 5.99
CA ALA A 89 -13.08 -23.54 6.95
C ALA A 89 -13.80 -23.60 8.31
N ILE A 90 -14.57 -22.56 8.67
CA ILE A 90 -15.24 -22.46 9.98
C ILE A 90 -16.74 -22.16 9.77
N PRO A 91 -17.57 -23.17 9.44
CA PRO A 91 -18.93 -22.97 8.93
C PRO A 91 -19.98 -22.55 9.97
N LEU A 92 -19.61 -22.28 11.23
CA LEU A 92 -20.59 -22.07 12.31
C LEU A 92 -20.33 -20.86 13.22
N VAL A 93 -19.06 -20.55 13.50
CA VAL A 93 -18.68 -19.44 14.38
C VAL A 93 -17.52 -18.71 13.73
N PHE A 94 -17.75 -17.46 13.34
CA PHE A 94 -16.72 -16.63 12.74
C PHE A 94 -16.30 -15.53 13.71
N PRO A 95 -15.04 -15.52 14.20
CA PRO A 95 -14.58 -14.46 15.09
C PRO A 95 -14.47 -13.15 14.32
N LEU A 96 -15.27 -12.16 14.70
CA LEU A 96 -15.15 -10.80 14.18
C LEU A 96 -14.16 -10.00 15.04
N PRO A 97 -13.17 -9.32 14.43
CA PRO A 97 -12.31 -8.42 15.17
C PRO A 97 -13.12 -7.21 15.67
N GLY A 98 -12.91 -6.83 16.93
CA GLY A 98 -13.61 -5.71 17.55
C GLY A 98 -15.12 -5.94 17.65
N GLN A 99 -15.92 -4.93 17.32
CA GLN A 99 -17.38 -4.99 17.33
C GLN A 99 -17.98 -5.25 15.93
N GLY A 100 -17.14 -5.45 14.91
CA GLY A 100 -17.58 -5.59 13.52
C GLY A 100 -18.07 -4.28 12.88
N ASP A 101 -17.77 -3.14 13.49
CA ASP A 101 -18.14 -1.78 13.07
C ASP A 101 -17.03 -1.09 12.26
N THR A 102 -15.93 -1.80 11.96
CA THR A 102 -14.83 -1.27 11.16
C THR A 102 -15.28 -1.08 9.71
N LEU A 103 -15.23 0.16 9.24
CA LEU A 103 -15.51 0.50 7.85
C LEU A 103 -14.30 0.17 6.96
N LEU A 104 -14.56 -0.53 5.86
CA LEU A 104 -13.56 -0.82 4.84
C LEU A 104 -13.90 -0.06 3.55
N GLN A 105 -12.86 0.40 2.86
CA GLN A 105 -12.98 1.03 1.54
C GLN A 105 -12.24 0.16 0.51
N PRO A 106 -12.87 -0.92 0.03
CA PRO A 106 -12.26 -1.79 -0.95
C PRO A 106 -12.18 -1.11 -2.34
N LEU A 107 -11.06 -1.29 -3.03
CA LEU A 107 -10.83 -0.81 -4.39
C LEU A 107 -10.61 -2.00 -5.33
N TRP A 108 -11.26 -2.00 -6.49
CA TRP A 108 -11.07 -3.03 -7.50
C TRP A 108 -9.68 -2.91 -8.14
N ILE A 109 -9.02 -4.06 -8.39
CA ILE A 109 -7.65 -4.08 -8.92
C ILE A 109 -7.53 -3.43 -10.31
N GLU A 110 -8.51 -3.60 -11.19
CA GLU A 110 -8.45 -2.99 -12.53
C GLU A 110 -8.67 -1.48 -12.45
N ASP A 111 -9.49 -1.01 -11.51
CA ASP A 111 -9.67 0.42 -11.27
C ASP A 111 -8.36 1.05 -10.79
N LEU A 112 -7.64 0.39 -9.89
CA LEU A 112 -6.31 0.83 -9.47
C LEU A 112 -5.32 0.87 -10.65
N ALA A 113 -5.32 -0.16 -11.49
CA ALA A 113 -4.45 -0.19 -12.67
C ALA A 113 -4.76 0.95 -13.64
N ASN A 114 -6.04 1.23 -13.88
CA ASN A 114 -6.48 2.36 -14.71
C ASN A 114 -6.07 3.70 -14.11
N ILE A 115 -6.22 3.87 -12.79
CA ILE A 115 -5.77 5.09 -12.09
C ILE A 115 -4.26 5.28 -12.25
N LEU A 116 -3.47 4.22 -12.06
CA LEU A 116 -2.02 4.29 -12.26
C LEU A 116 -1.65 4.70 -13.69
N LEU A 117 -2.31 4.13 -14.69
CA LEU A 117 -2.10 4.49 -16.10
C LEU A 117 -2.47 5.96 -16.35
N TRP A 118 -3.63 6.41 -15.87
CA TRP A 118 -4.04 7.80 -16.04
C TRP A 118 -3.15 8.79 -15.31
N SER A 119 -2.59 8.42 -14.16
CA SER A 119 -1.64 9.26 -13.44
C SER A 119 -0.28 9.35 -14.13
N LEU A 120 0.13 8.33 -14.90
CA LEU A 120 1.33 8.41 -15.72
C LEU A 120 1.19 9.45 -16.84
N ASP A 121 0.01 9.55 -17.44
CA ASP A 121 -0.27 10.46 -18.56
C ASP A 121 -0.66 11.89 -18.11
N ASN A 122 -0.74 12.14 -16.80
CA ASN A 122 -1.19 13.42 -16.25
C ASN A 122 -0.09 14.13 -15.47
N ASP A 123 0.42 15.21 -16.04
CA ASP A 123 1.51 15.98 -15.43
C ASP A 123 1.14 16.63 -14.08
N LYS A 124 -0.15 16.73 -13.75
CA LYS A 124 -0.66 17.40 -12.54
C LYS A 124 -0.86 16.48 -11.33
N THR A 125 -0.68 15.17 -11.50
CA THR A 125 -0.81 14.15 -10.45
C THR A 125 0.55 13.60 -10.08
#